data_AF-A0A975AI49-F1
#
_entry.id   AF-A0A975AI49-F1
#
_cell.length_a   1.000
_cell.length_b   1.000
_cell.length_c   1.000
_cell.angle_alpha   90.00
_cell.angle_beta   90.00
_cell.angle_gamma   90.00
#
_symmetry.space_group_name_H-M   'P 1'
#
loop_
_entity.id
_entity.type
_entity.pdbx_description
1 polymer ?
#
loop_
_entity_poly.entity_id
_entity_poly.type
_entity_poly.pdbx_seq_one_letter_code
_entity_poly.pdbx_strand_id
1 'polypeptide(L)'
;MIRICKEHEDWLEEQLQKGVISTETLLLLHGEQIEFLQHERLVHLIVTLFTGGMLVVFFVLSFLLESLLVLILQVIFAGLFFAYLIHYARLENCVQKWYGIYRQLWERTYGT
;
A
#
# COMPACT_ATOMS: atom_id res chain seq x y z
N MET A 1 -4.06 -6.68 4.56
CA MET A 1 -2.73 -6.12 4.22
C MET A 1 -1.80 -5.99 5.40
N ILE A 2 -2.10 -5.24 6.47
CA ILE A 2 -1.17 -5.12 7.63
C ILE A 2 -0.79 -6.50 8.22
N ARG A 3 -1.76 -7.43 8.30
CA ARG A 3 -1.51 -8.80 8.76
C ARG A 3 -0.51 -9.55 7.87
N ILE A 4 -0.65 -9.42 6.55
CA ILE A 4 0.25 -10.04 5.56
C ILE A 4 1.65 -9.45 5.68
N CYS A 5 1.75 -8.12 5.84
CA CYS A 5 3.04 -7.47 6.03
C CYS A 5 3.78 -8.03 7.26
N LYS A 6 3.06 -8.16 8.38
CA LYS A 6 3.61 -8.70 9.62
C LYS A 6 3.92 -10.20 9.52
N GLU A 7 3.04 -10.98 8.92
CA GLU A 7 3.26 -12.42 8.69
C GLU A 7 4.52 -12.68 7.87
N HIS A 8 4.76 -11.87 6.82
CA HIS A 8 5.97 -11.96 6.02
C HIS A 8 7.22 -11.55 6.81
N GLU A 9 7.14 -10.49 7.63
CA GLU A 9 8.24 -10.09 8.52
C GLU A 9 8.60 -11.20 9.52
N ASP A 10 7.60 -11.75 10.21
CA ASP A 10 7.75 -12.84 11.18
C ASP A 10 8.38 -14.08 10.50
N TRP A 11 7.94 -14.41 9.27
CA TRP A 11 8.51 -15.48 8.47
C TRP A 11 9.99 -15.22 8.11
N LEU A 12 10.32 -13.99 7.72
CA LEU A 12 11.68 -13.59 7.33
C LEU A 12 12.65 -13.72 8.51
N GLU A 13 12.21 -13.29 9.70
CA GLU A 13 12.98 -13.46 10.94
C GLU A 13 13.20 -14.93 11.28
N GLU A 14 12.18 -15.78 11.12
CA GLU A 14 12.30 -17.23 11.35
C GLU A 14 13.33 -17.87 10.39
N GLN A 15 13.33 -17.50 9.11
CA GLN A 15 14.30 -18.03 8.15
C GLN A 15 15.73 -17.57 8.44
N LEU A 16 15.90 -16.30 8.86
CA LEU A 16 17.20 -15.77 9.27
C LEU A 16 17.76 -16.50 10.50
N GLN A 17 16.91 -16.86 11.47
CA GLN A 17 17.33 -17.60 12.66
C GLN A 17 17.69 -19.06 12.35
N LYS A 18 16.94 -19.71 11.47
CA LYS A 18 17.22 -21.10 11.06
C LYS A 18 18.50 -21.22 10.25
N GLY A 19 18.89 -20.18 9.50
CA GLY A 19 20.10 -20.16 8.68
C GLY A 19 20.13 -21.22 7.56
N VAL A 20 18.98 -21.82 7.23
CA VAL A 20 18.86 -22.87 6.20
C VAL A 20 18.87 -22.26 4.80
N ILE A 21 18.30 -21.07 4.66
CA ILE A 21 18.24 -20.32 3.39
C ILE A 21 19.36 -19.26 3.42
N SER A 22 20.10 -19.13 2.31
CA SER A 22 21.13 -18.11 2.19
C SER A 22 20.53 -16.70 2.24
N THR A 23 21.27 -15.75 2.79
CA THR A 23 20.83 -14.35 2.90
C THR A 23 20.57 -13.72 1.53
N GLU A 24 21.32 -14.14 0.50
CA GLU A 24 21.11 -13.72 -0.88
C GLU A 24 19.75 -14.17 -1.43
N THR A 25 19.35 -15.42 -1.21
CA THR A 25 18.03 -15.90 -1.63
C THR A 25 16.91 -15.19 -0.87
N LEU A 26 17.09 -14.91 0.43
CA LEU A 26 16.13 -14.14 1.22
C LEU A 26 16.00 -12.70 0.72
N LEU A 27 17.11 -12.07 0.33
CA LEU A 27 17.14 -10.72 -0.24
C LEU A 27 16.35 -10.66 -1.56
N LEU A 28 16.54 -11.64 -2.45
CA LEU A 28 15.82 -11.73 -3.72
C LEU A 28 14.31 -11.90 -3.49
N LEU A 29 13.91 -12.85 -2.64
CA LEU A 29 12.50 -13.11 -2.34
C LEU A 29 11.84 -11.89 -1.69
N HIS A 30 12.52 -11.22 -0.75
CA HIS A 30 11.98 -10.01 -0.13
C HIS A 30 11.84 -8.87 -1.12
N GLY A 31 12.78 -8.72 -2.06
CA GLY A 31 12.69 -7.76 -3.16
C GLY A 31 11.44 -7.97 -4.02
N GLU A 32 11.13 -9.21 -4.38
CA GLU A 32 9.91 -9.55 -5.14
C GLU A 32 8.63 -9.18 -4.38
N GLN A 33 8.60 -9.41 -3.06
CA GLN A 33 7.47 -9.02 -2.22
C GLN A 33 7.30 -7.49 -2.14
N ILE A 34 8.40 -6.74 -2.11
CA ILE A 34 8.38 -5.28 -2.18
C ILE A 34 7.79 -4.81 -3.52
N GLU A 35 8.18 -5.43 -4.64
CA GLU A 35 7.66 -5.10 -5.98
C GLU A 35 6.15 -5.37 -6.06
N PHE A 36 5.67 -6.49 -5.52
CA PHE A 36 4.24 -6.79 -5.44
C PHE A 36 3.47 -5.71 -4.67
N LEU A 37 3.98 -5.27 -3.51
CA LEU A 37 3.36 -4.17 -2.76
C LEU A 37 3.42 -2.83 -3.50
N GLN A 38 4.48 -2.56 -4.27
CA GLN A 38 4.54 -1.36 -5.12
C GLN A 38 3.46 -1.40 -6.21
N HIS A 39 3.20 -2.56 -6.81
CA HIS A 39 2.14 -2.71 -7.80
C HIS A 39 0.76 -2.43 -7.20
N GLU A 40 0.47 -3.03 -6.04
CA GLU A 40 -0.76 -2.76 -5.27
C GLU A 40 -0.90 -1.26 -4.94
N ARG A 41 0.17 -0.58 -4.51
CA ARG A 41 0.17 0.88 -4.27
C ARG A 41 -0.20 1.67 -5.51
N LEU A 42 0.34 1.31 -6.66
CA LEU A 42 0.04 1.99 -7.92
C LEU A 42 -1.43 1.85 -8.30
N VAL A 43 -1.98 0.63 -8.21
CA VAL A 43 -3.40 0.38 -8.47
C VAL A 43 -4.28 1.18 -7.50
N HIS A 44 -3.96 1.15 -6.20
CA HIS A 44 -4.68 1.95 -5.20
C HIS A 44 -4.61 3.45 -5.47
N LEU A 45 -3.45 3.97 -5.90
CA LEU A 45 -3.31 5.38 -6.28
C LEU A 45 -4.23 5.73 -7.45
N ILE A 46 -4.24 4.91 -8.51
CA ILE A 46 -5.09 5.13 -9.69
C ILE A 46 -6.57 5.15 -9.30
N VAL A 47 -7.03 4.19 -8.50
CA VAL A 47 -8.43 4.14 -8.03
C VAL A 47 -8.75 5.32 -7.11
N THR A 48 -7.81 5.76 -6.27
CA THR A 48 -7.98 6.92 -5.39
C THR A 48 -8.10 8.21 -6.20
N LEU A 49 -7.26 8.39 -7.22
CA LEU A 49 -7.32 9.55 -8.12
C LEU A 49 -8.63 9.58 -8.90
N PHE A 50 -9.07 8.44 -9.43
CA PHE A 50 -10.37 8.35 -10.12
C PHE A 50 -11.53 8.70 -9.19
N THR A 51 -11.54 8.14 -7.97
CA THR A 51 -12.57 8.41 -6.96
C THR A 51 -12.56 9.87 -6.53
N GLY A 52 -11.39 10.47 -6.32
CA GLY A 52 -11.22 11.88 -6.01
C GLY A 52 -11.67 12.79 -7.15
N GLY A 53 -11.37 12.43 -8.39
CA GLY A 53 -11.88 13.13 -9.58
C GLY A 53 -13.41 13.12 -9.66
N MET A 54 -14.02 11.95 -9.45
CA MET A 54 -15.49 11.84 -9.40
C MET A 54 -16.09 12.66 -8.26
N LEU A 55 -15.45 12.69 -7.09
CA LEU A 55 -15.89 13.50 -5.97
C LEU A 55 -15.93 15.00 -6.33
N VAL A 56 -14.93 15.51 -7.05
CA VAL A 56 -14.91 16.89 -7.54
C VAL A 56 -16.03 17.14 -8.55
N VAL A 57 -16.29 16.20 -9.47
CA VAL A 57 -17.40 16.31 -10.44
C VAL A 57 -18.75 16.39 -9.71
N PHE A 58 -19.01 15.49 -8.76
CA PHE A 58 -20.26 15.52 -7.98
C PHE A 58 -20.38 16.78 -7.13
N PHE A 59 -19.27 17.28 -6.58
CA PHE A 59 -19.24 18.55 -5.87
C PHE A 59 -19.73 19.70 -6.76
N VAL A 60 -19.22 19.82 -8.00
CA VAL A 60 -19.70 20.84 -8.95
C VAL A 60 -21.17 20.64 -9.32
N LEU A 61 -21.58 19.40 -9.61
CA LEU A 61 -22.98 19.08 -9.96
C LEU A 61 -23.97 19.39 -8.82
N SER A 62 -23.52 19.30 -7.55
CA SER A 62 -24.37 19.60 -6.39
C SER A 62 -24.86 21.06 -6.40
N PHE A 63 -24.02 22.00 -6.86
CA PHE A 63 -24.38 23.42 -7.00
C PHE A 63 -25.25 23.71 -8.21
N LEU A 64 -25.13 22.92 -9.28
CA LEU A 64 -25.86 23.17 -10.53
C LEU A 64 -27.27 22.60 -10.53
N LEU A 65 -27.45 21.43 -9.90
CA LEU A 65 -28.70 20.67 -9.99
C LEU A 65 -29.56 20.73 -8.72
N GLU A 66 -29.01 21.22 -7.60
CA GLU A 66 -29.68 21.31 -6.29
C GLU A 66 -30.45 20.03 -5.89
N SER A 67 -29.95 18.87 -6.32
CA SER A 67 -30.63 17.59 -6.17
C SER A 67 -30.14 16.82 -4.95
N LEU A 68 -31.08 16.40 -4.09
CA LEU A 68 -30.79 15.56 -2.92
C LEU A 68 -30.06 14.26 -3.31
N LEU A 69 -30.37 13.68 -4.47
CA LEU A 69 -29.72 12.47 -4.96
C LEU A 69 -28.23 12.70 -5.24
N VAL A 70 -27.88 13.85 -5.83
CA VAL A 70 -26.48 14.23 -6.10
C VAL A 70 -25.72 14.43 -4.80
N LEU A 71 -26.35 15.04 -3.79
CA LEU A 71 -25.76 15.20 -2.46
C LEU A 71 -25.47 13.84 -1.79
N ILE A 72 -26.40 12.89 -1.86
CA ILE A 72 -26.20 11.53 -1.32
C ILE A 72 -25.01 10.84 -2.02
N LEU A 73 -24.95 10.90 -3.35
CA LEU A 73 -23.84 10.34 -4.10
C LEU A 73 -22.51 10.98 -3.70
N GLN A 74 -22.48 12.30 -3.54
CA GLN A 74 -21.28 13.02 -3.10
C GLN A 74 -20.79 12.52 -1.73
N VAL A 75 -21.69 12.32 -0.76
CA VAL A 75 -21.32 11.80 0.56
C VAL A 75 -20.76 10.37 0.47
N ILE A 76 -21.36 9.52 -0.37
CA ILE A 76 -20.86 8.15 -0.60
C ILE A 76 -19.45 8.18 -1.20
N PHE A 77 -19.24 8.98 -2.26
CA PHE A 77 -17.93 9.14 -2.90
C PHE A 77 -16.89 9.76 -1.95
N ALA A 78 -17.29 10.69 -1.09
CA ALA A 78 -16.41 11.28 -0.08
C ALA A 78 -15.96 10.21 0.92
N GLY A 79 -16.89 9.43 1.47
CA GLY A 79 -16.57 8.33 2.38
C GLY A 79 -15.65 7.29 1.74
N LEU A 80 -15.92 6.94 0.48
CA LEU A 80 -15.08 6.02 -0.29
C LEU A 80 -13.66 6.59 -0.49
N PHE A 81 -13.55 7.86 -0.88
CA PHE A 81 -12.26 8.54 -1.06
C PHE A 81 -11.42 8.54 0.22
N PHE A 82 -12.02 8.87 1.37
CA PHE A 82 -11.32 8.82 2.65
C PHE A 82 -10.88 7.41 3.02
N ALA A 83 -11.72 6.40 2.79
CA ALA A 83 -11.35 5.00 3.03
C ALA A 83 -10.14 4.58 2.17
N TYR A 84 -10.11 4.98 0.90
CA TYR A 84 -8.98 4.73 0.00
C TYR A 84 -7.70 5.46 0.44
N LEU A 85 -7.79 6.72 0.89
CA LEU A 85 -6.65 7.45 1.43
C LEU A 85 -6.04 6.75 2.65
N ILE A 86 -6.88 6.32 3.60
CA ILE A 86 -6.42 5.57 4.78
C ILE A 86 -5.75 4.27 4.36
N HIS A 87 -6.33 3.55 3.40
CA HIS A 87 -5.77 2.32 2.88
C HIS A 87 -4.39 2.56 2.24
N TYR A 88 -4.27 3.58 1.38
CA TYR A 88 -3.03 3.95 0.74
C TYR A 88 -1.93 4.31 1.75
N ALA A 89 -2.24 5.14 2.75
CA ALA A 89 -1.29 5.52 3.79
C ALA A 89 -0.77 4.32 4.61
N ARG A 90 -1.63 3.32 4.86
CA ARG A 90 -1.21 2.08 5.55
C ARG A 90 -0.24 1.27 4.70
N LEU A 91 -0.48 1.20 3.39
CA LEU A 91 0.35 0.46 2.46
C LEU A 91 1.72 1.13 2.28
N GLU A 92 1.73 2.46 2.21
CA GLU A 92 2.94 3.28 2.21
C GLU A 92 3.84 2.97 3.40
N ASN A 93 3.29 2.99 4.61
CA ASN A 93 4.05 2.72 5.83
C ASN A 93 4.66 1.32 5.86
N CYS A 94 3.94 0.30 5.36
CA CYS A 94 4.46 -1.06 5.26
C CYS A 94 5.67 -1.12 4.30
N VAL A 95 5.53 -0.54 3.09
CA VAL A 95 6.60 -0.54 2.09
C VAL A 95 7.84 0.22 2.58
N GLN A 96 7.66 1.37 3.26
CA GLN A 96 8.77 2.12 3.85
C GLN A 96 9.54 1.30 4.90
N LYS A 97 8.83 0.55 5.74
CA LYS A 97 9.46 -0.37 6.71
C LYS A 97 10.23 -1.48 5.99
N TRP A 98 9.65 -2.06 4.95
CA TRP A 98 10.29 -3.14 4.18
C TRP A 98 11.54 -2.68 3.44
N TYR A 99 11.63 -1.45 2.95
CA TYR A 99 12.90 -0.91 2.43
C TYR A 99 14.01 -0.90 3.49
N GLY A 100 13.66 -0.64 4.75
CA GLY A 100 14.61 -0.72 5.86
C GLY A 100 15.14 -2.15 6.06
N ILE A 101 14.25 -3.14 6.03
CA ILE A 101 14.60 -4.57 6.14
C ILE A 101 15.46 -5.02 4.95
N TYR A 102 15.05 -4.65 3.73
CA TYR A 102 15.81 -4.92 2.52
C TYR A 102 17.24 -4.38 2.58
N ARG A 103 17.42 -3.15 3.07
CA ARG A 103 18.76 -2.57 3.26
C ARG A 103 19.59 -3.38 4.24
N GLN A 104 19.02 -3.78 5.37
CA GLN A 104 19.74 -4.60 6.37
C GLN A 104 20.15 -5.96 5.81
N LEU A 105 19.28 -6.60 5.01
CA LEU A 105 19.61 -7.87 4.34
C LEU A 105 20.71 -7.67 3.30
N TRP A 106 20.66 -6.58 2.54
CA TRP A 106 21.67 -6.25 1.55
C TRP A 106 23.03 -6.01 2.19
N GLU A 107 23.08 -5.26 3.29
CA GLU A 107 24.30 -5.04 4.09
C GLU A 107 24.86 -6.35 4.66
N ARG A 108 24.01 -7.29 5.11
CA ARG A 108 24.47 -8.61 5.57
C ARG A 108 25.00 -9.51 4.46
N THR A 109 24.54 -9.30 3.22
CA THR A 109 24.89 -10.16 2.08
C THR A 109 26.13 -9.66 1.36
N TYR A 110 26.25 -8.34 1.18
CA TYR A 110 27.31 -7.71 0.38
C TYR A 110 28.15 -6.68 1.15
N GLY A 111 27.73 -6.30 2.36
CA GLY A 111 28.52 -5.45 3.24
C GLY A 111 29.73 -6.21 3.76
N THR A 112 30.90 -5.58 3.65
CA THR A 112 32.19 -6.07 4.17
C THR A 112 32.28 -5.87 5.67
#